data_AF-A0A4Q3VMG2-F1
#
_entry.id   AF-A0A4Q3VMG2-F1
#
_cell.length_a   1.000
_cell.length_b   1.000
_cell.length_c   1.000
_cell.angle_alpha   90.00
_cell.angle_beta   90.00
_cell.angle_gamma   90.00
#
_symmetry.space_group_name_H-M   'P 1'
#
loop_
_entity.id
_entity.type
_entity.pdbx_description
1 polymer ?
#
loop_
_entity_poly.entity_id
_entity_poly.type
_entity_poly.pdbx_seq_one_letter_code
_entity_poly.pdbx_strand_id
1 'polypeptide(L)'
;MYLIGGQVMVLHILSRYAFDLKGSKIDEKLQHISQFTQSTIIELRDTIWAMNQAEISFEDLRTRIYNFIEKARLARQDISFSFEIDATLRELKVTSVQGMNIYRSIQEAVNNAIKHSRASHVEVAIKREDDDVEIVITDNGVGFDQATIHDGNGLGNIKKRITDIGGAVTVQSSPAGVRLQISIGGLMQRLKNQSL
;
A
#
# COMPACT_ATOMS: atom_id res chain seq x y z
N MET A 1 15.68 -27.99 -5.25
CA MET A 1 16.55 -27.44 -4.19
C MET A 1 17.86 -26.90 -4.79
N TYR A 2 17.79 -25.94 -5.73
CA TYR A 2 18.97 -25.37 -6.41
C TYR A 2 18.90 -23.83 -6.60
N LEU A 3 17.92 -23.15 -6.00
CA LEU A 3 17.72 -21.69 -6.16
C LEU A 3 18.20 -20.86 -4.95
N ILE A 4 18.57 -21.49 -3.83
CA ILE A 4 18.95 -20.80 -2.59
C ILE A 4 20.47 -20.50 -2.55
N GLY A 5 21.30 -21.29 -3.25
CA GLY A 5 22.76 -21.11 -3.25
C GLY A 5 23.25 -19.82 -3.92
N GLY A 6 22.59 -19.38 -4.99
CA GLY A 6 22.98 -18.16 -5.71
C GLY A 6 22.72 -16.88 -4.92
N GLN A 7 21.60 -16.81 -4.19
CA GLN A 7 21.25 -15.64 -3.38
C GLN A 7 22.16 -15.47 -2.17
N VAL A 8 22.57 -16.59 -1.54
CA VAL A 8 23.51 -16.57 -0.39
C VAL A 8 24.91 -16.14 -0.83
N MET A 9 25.37 -16.57 -2.01
CA MET A 9 26.67 -16.18 -2.56
C MET A 9 26.75 -14.68 -2.88
N VAL A 10 25.67 -14.10 -3.43
CA VAL A 10 25.57 -12.66 -3.67
C VAL A 10 25.60 -11.88 -2.35
N LEU A 11 24.88 -12.35 -1.32
CA LEU A 11 24.89 -11.73 0.00
C LEU A 11 26.29 -11.74 0.64
N HIS A 12 27.02 -12.85 0.48
CA HIS A 12 28.37 -13.01 1.02
C HIS A 12 29.40 -12.10 0.30
N ILE A 13 29.29 -11.94 -1.02
CA ILE A 13 30.15 -11.05 -1.81
C ILE A 13 29.87 -9.58 -1.46
N LEU A 14 28.59 -9.20 -1.32
CA LEU A 14 28.21 -7.85 -0.92
C LEU A 14 28.67 -7.50 0.49
N SER A 15 28.56 -8.45 1.44
CA SER A 15 29.06 -8.26 2.81
C SER A 15 30.56 -8.07 2.86
N ARG A 16 31.31 -8.76 1.98
CA ARG A 16 32.78 -8.66 1.93
C ARG A 16 33.24 -7.33 1.33
N TYR A 17 32.57 -6.86 0.28
CA TYR A 17 32.82 -5.54 -0.32
C TYR A 17 32.40 -4.37 0.57
N ALA A 18 31.31 -4.54 1.34
CA ALA A 18 30.85 -3.53 2.30
C ALA A 18 31.83 -3.36 3.48
N PHE A 19 32.65 -4.36 3.79
CA PHE A 19 33.61 -4.29 4.89
C PHE A 19 34.94 -3.59 4.51
N ASP A 20 35.29 -3.55 3.23
CA ASP A 20 36.59 -3.04 2.74
C ASP A 20 36.60 -1.53 2.39
N LEU A 21 35.47 -0.84 2.48
CA LEU A 21 35.36 0.58 2.10
C LEU A 21 35.11 1.47 3.32
N LYS A 22 36.14 1.74 4.13
CA LYS A 22 36.04 2.81 5.15
C LYS A 22 36.08 4.18 4.50
N GLY A 23 34.92 4.79 4.26
CA GLY A 23 34.81 6.19 3.85
C GLY A 23 33.38 6.70 4.00
N SER A 24 33.11 7.52 5.01
CA SER A 24 31.75 7.92 5.43
C SER A 24 30.83 8.43 4.30
N LYS A 25 31.37 9.16 3.32
CA LYS A 25 30.59 9.65 2.15
C LYS A 25 30.34 8.60 1.07
N ILE A 26 31.22 7.60 0.96
CA ILE A 26 31.06 6.48 0.02
C ILE A 26 30.06 5.47 0.61
N ASP A 27 30.13 5.24 1.92
CA ASP A 27 29.18 4.42 2.67
C ASP A 27 27.75 4.95 2.55
N GLU A 28 27.55 6.26 2.74
CA GLU A 28 26.24 6.91 2.56
C GLU A 28 25.71 6.77 1.12
N LYS A 29 26.56 7.00 0.11
CA LYS A 29 26.15 6.86 -1.31
C LYS A 29 25.84 5.41 -1.67
N LEU A 30 26.62 4.46 -1.18
CA LEU A 30 26.36 3.03 -1.37
C LEU A 30 25.09 2.58 -0.66
N GLN A 31 24.83 3.10 0.54
CA GLN A 31 23.59 2.85 1.27
C GLN A 31 22.38 3.40 0.50
N HIS A 32 22.48 4.60 -0.06
CA HIS A 32 21.45 5.17 -0.94
C HIS A 32 21.22 4.34 -2.21
N ILE A 33 22.29 3.92 -2.89
CA ILE A 33 22.18 3.07 -4.09
C ILE A 33 21.57 1.71 -3.74
N SER A 34 21.96 1.13 -2.61
CA SER A 34 21.42 -0.13 -2.11
C SER A 34 19.92 0.00 -1.81
N GLN A 35 19.50 1.05 -1.10
CA GLN A 35 18.10 1.35 -0.81
C GLN A 35 17.28 1.61 -2.08
N PHE A 36 17.84 2.36 -3.03
CA PHE A 36 17.21 2.59 -4.32
C PHE A 36 17.04 1.29 -5.09
N THR A 37 18.10 0.48 -5.19
CA THR A 37 18.06 -0.83 -5.86
C THR A 37 17.05 -1.77 -5.22
N GLN A 38 17.00 -1.83 -3.88
CA GLN A 38 16.01 -2.62 -3.16
C GLN A 38 14.58 -2.14 -3.44
N SER A 39 14.36 -0.82 -3.48
CA SER A 39 13.05 -0.24 -3.82
C SER A 39 12.65 -0.57 -5.26
N THR A 40 13.57 -0.45 -6.22
CA THR A 40 13.34 -0.82 -7.63
C THR A 40 13.05 -2.31 -7.80
N ILE A 41 13.74 -3.19 -7.04
CA ILE A 41 13.46 -4.63 -7.05
C ILE A 41 12.06 -4.92 -6.49
N ILE A 42 11.63 -4.21 -5.45
CA ILE A 42 10.27 -4.32 -4.91
C ILE A 42 9.25 -3.87 -5.96
N GLU A 43 9.46 -2.74 -6.61
CA GLU A 43 8.58 -2.23 -7.67
C GLU A 43 8.50 -3.17 -8.89
N LEU A 44 9.64 -3.74 -9.31
CA LEU A 44 9.69 -4.75 -10.36
C LEU A 44 8.97 -6.03 -9.95
N ARG A 45 9.15 -6.49 -8.71
CA ARG A 45 8.44 -7.66 -8.18
C ARG A 45 6.93 -7.41 -8.10
N ASP A 46 6.51 -6.20 -7.76
CA ASP A 46 5.12 -5.81 -7.71
C ASP A 46 4.50 -5.76 -9.11
N THR A 47 5.27 -5.30 -10.09
CA THR A 47 4.89 -5.32 -11.51
C THR A 47 4.81 -6.75 -12.03
N ILE A 48 5.82 -7.59 -11.77
CA ILE A 48 5.82 -9.01 -12.14
C ILE A 48 4.68 -9.74 -11.46
N TRP A 49 4.41 -9.47 -10.18
CA TRP A 49 3.28 -10.07 -9.48
C TRP A 49 1.95 -9.67 -10.11
N ALA A 50 1.81 -8.41 -10.55
CA ALA A 50 0.62 -7.95 -11.27
C ALA A 50 0.51 -8.52 -12.70
N MET A 51 1.64 -8.84 -13.34
CA MET A 51 1.67 -9.43 -14.69
C MET A 51 1.56 -10.96 -14.68
N ASN A 52 2.00 -11.63 -13.61
CA ASN A 52 2.16 -13.08 -13.53
C ASN A 52 0.94 -13.79 -12.92
N GLN A 53 -0.06 -13.04 -12.44
CA GLN A 53 -1.35 -13.59 -12.03
C GLN A 53 -2.48 -12.74 -12.63
N ALA A 54 -3.43 -13.38 -13.31
CA ALA A 54 -4.61 -12.70 -13.83
C ALA A 54 -5.49 -12.15 -12.67
N GLU A 55 -5.44 -12.83 -11.53
CA GLU A 55 -6.17 -12.50 -10.31
C GLU A 55 -5.27 -12.65 -9.08
N ILE A 56 -5.61 -11.91 -8.04
CA ILE A 56 -4.90 -11.87 -6.76
C ILE A 56 -5.93 -11.99 -5.64
N SER A 57 -5.58 -12.70 -4.57
CA SER A 57 -6.47 -12.84 -3.42
C SER A 57 -6.40 -11.59 -2.53
N PHE A 58 -7.49 -11.30 -1.83
CA PHE A 58 -7.48 -10.28 -0.78
C PHE A 58 -6.56 -10.65 0.39
N GLU A 59 -6.25 -11.94 0.60
CA GLU A 59 -5.25 -12.38 1.58
C GLU A 59 -3.81 -11.98 1.17
N ASP A 60 -3.48 -12.04 -0.12
CA ASP A 60 -2.21 -11.52 -0.63
C ASP A 60 -2.11 -10.00 -0.43
N LEU A 61 -3.22 -9.31 -0.73
CA LEU A 61 -3.32 -7.87 -0.55
C LEU A 61 -3.21 -7.49 0.94
N ARG A 62 -3.87 -8.23 1.83
CA ARG A 62 -3.77 -8.08 3.29
C ARG A 62 -2.32 -8.16 3.75
N THR A 63 -1.59 -9.17 3.30
CA THR A 63 -0.17 -9.36 3.65
C THR A 63 0.68 -8.18 3.20
N ARG A 64 0.44 -7.65 2.00
CA ARG A 64 1.17 -6.49 1.46
C ARG A 64 0.87 -5.21 2.24
N ILE A 65 -0.40 -4.94 2.52
CA ILE A 65 -0.83 -3.76 3.29
C ILE A 65 -0.27 -3.84 4.71
N TYR A 66 -0.38 -4.99 5.38
CA TYR A 66 0.18 -5.21 6.70
C TYR A 66 1.68 -4.89 6.72
N ASN A 67 2.47 -5.47 5.80
CA ASN A 67 3.91 -5.21 5.74
C ASN A 67 4.25 -3.74 5.48
N PHE A 68 3.43 -3.03 4.69
CA PHE A 68 3.59 -1.60 4.48
C PHE A 68 3.30 -0.81 5.77
N ILE A 69 2.22 -1.13 6.49
CA ILE A 69 1.84 -0.46 7.74
C ILE A 69 2.88 -0.72 8.85
N GLU A 70 3.42 -1.94 8.96
CA GLU A 70 4.49 -2.24 9.91
C GLU A 70 5.76 -1.42 9.64
N LYS A 71 6.13 -1.23 8.36
CA LYS A 71 7.24 -0.35 7.99
C LYS A 71 6.95 1.11 8.37
N ALA A 72 5.73 1.58 8.13
CA ALA A 72 5.31 2.93 8.52
C ALA A 72 5.38 3.12 10.04
N ARG A 73 4.91 2.15 10.82
CA ARG A 73 4.99 2.14 12.28
C ARG A 73 6.43 2.22 12.80
N LEU A 74 7.35 1.45 12.20
CA LEU A 74 8.77 1.50 12.56
C LEU A 74 9.42 2.86 12.23
N ALA A 75 9.00 3.49 11.14
CA ALA A 75 9.53 4.78 10.70
C ALA A 75 8.96 5.97 11.49
N ARG A 76 7.73 5.85 12.03
CA ARG A 76 6.99 6.92 12.72
C ARG A 76 6.42 6.40 14.05
N GLN A 77 7.26 6.38 15.07
CA GLN A 77 6.90 5.91 16.41
C GLN A 77 5.96 6.88 17.15
N ASP A 78 5.84 8.11 16.67
CA ASP A 78 4.93 9.14 17.16
C ASP A 78 3.47 8.92 16.72
N ILE A 79 3.24 8.02 15.76
CA ILE A 79 1.92 7.73 15.19
C ILE A 79 1.56 6.27 15.48
N SER A 80 0.38 6.06 16.03
CA SER A 80 -0.21 4.73 16.17
C SER A 80 -0.92 4.31 14.89
N PHE A 81 -0.80 3.04 14.50
CA PHE A 81 -1.43 2.49 13.29
C PHE A 81 -2.29 1.28 13.61
N SER A 82 -3.56 1.29 13.19
CA SER A 82 -4.46 0.14 13.20
C SER A 82 -4.73 -0.35 11.77
N PHE A 83 -4.82 -1.66 11.61
CA PHE A 83 -5.16 -2.29 10.34
C PHE A 83 -6.10 -3.47 10.57
N GLU A 84 -7.27 -3.40 9.95
CA GLU A 84 -8.27 -4.46 10.03
C GLU A 84 -8.82 -4.79 8.64
N ILE A 85 -9.03 -6.08 8.39
CA ILE A 85 -9.73 -6.58 7.21
C ILE A 85 -10.78 -7.58 7.65
N ASP A 86 -11.96 -7.49 7.06
CA ASP A 86 -13.03 -8.45 7.23
C ASP A 86 -12.58 -9.84 6.75
N ALA A 87 -12.63 -10.82 7.65
CA ALA A 87 -12.22 -12.20 7.37
C ALA A 87 -13.02 -12.86 6.25
N THR A 88 -14.25 -12.40 5.97
CA THR A 88 -15.09 -12.91 4.88
C THR A 88 -14.53 -12.56 3.50
N LEU A 89 -13.64 -11.56 3.41
CA LEU A 89 -13.01 -11.14 2.16
C LEU A 89 -11.78 -11.98 1.80
N ARG A 90 -11.29 -12.85 2.70
CA ARG A 90 -10.01 -13.56 2.54
C ARG A 90 -9.82 -14.24 1.18
N GLU A 91 -10.85 -14.95 0.73
CA GLU A 91 -10.84 -15.74 -0.51
C GLU A 91 -11.33 -14.94 -1.74
N LEU A 92 -11.78 -13.70 -1.56
CA LEU A 92 -12.19 -12.85 -2.67
C LEU A 92 -11.00 -12.60 -3.59
N LYS A 93 -11.22 -12.83 -4.88
CA LYS A 93 -10.24 -12.56 -5.93
C LYS A 93 -10.60 -11.28 -6.67
N VAL A 94 -9.57 -10.50 -6.96
CA VAL A 94 -9.66 -9.31 -7.80
C VAL A 94 -8.65 -9.42 -8.92
N THR A 95 -8.83 -8.67 -10.01
CA THR A 95 -7.80 -8.61 -11.03
C THR A 95 -6.53 -7.98 -10.44
N SER A 96 -5.37 -8.34 -11.00
CA SER A 96 -4.11 -7.73 -10.58
C SER A 96 -4.12 -6.19 -10.67
N VAL A 97 -4.76 -5.65 -11.70
CA VAL A 97 -4.97 -4.21 -11.89
C VAL A 97 -5.80 -3.62 -10.74
N GLN A 98 -6.91 -4.28 -10.37
CA GLN A 98 -7.75 -3.86 -9.24
C GLN A 98 -6.97 -3.81 -7.94
N GLY A 99 -6.33 -4.92 -7.53
CA GLY A 99 -5.64 -4.93 -6.25
C GLY A 99 -4.37 -4.06 -6.23
N MET A 100 -3.70 -3.83 -7.36
CA MET A 100 -2.61 -2.86 -7.44
C MET A 100 -3.09 -1.42 -7.25
N ASN A 101 -4.21 -1.05 -7.90
CA ASN A 101 -4.80 0.28 -7.73
C ASN A 101 -5.34 0.50 -6.31
N ILE A 102 -5.91 -0.54 -5.68
CA ILE A 102 -6.29 -0.52 -4.27
C ILE A 102 -5.04 -0.28 -3.39
N TYR A 103 -4.02 -1.13 -3.53
CA TYR A 103 -2.81 -1.06 -2.71
C TYR A 103 -2.14 0.31 -2.80
N ARG A 104 -1.93 0.83 -4.02
CA ARG A 104 -1.32 2.14 -4.24
C ARG A 104 -2.17 3.29 -3.71
N SER A 105 -3.50 3.14 -3.69
CA SER A 105 -4.39 4.15 -3.12
C SER A 105 -4.30 4.20 -1.59
N ILE A 106 -4.23 3.03 -0.94
CA ILE A 106 -3.98 2.92 0.51
C ILE A 106 -2.62 3.52 0.86
N GLN A 107 -1.56 3.19 0.12
CA GLN A 107 -0.22 3.74 0.35
C GLN A 107 -0.22 5.27 0.27
N GLU A 108 -0.85 5.84 -0.76
CA GLU A 108 -0.92 7.29 -0.92
C GLU A 108 -1.69 7.95 0.24
N ALA A 109 -2.83 7.37 0.64
CA ALA A 109 -3.65 7.87 1.74
C ALA A 109 -2.89 7.87 3.08
N VAL A 110 -2.24 6.75 3.42
CA VAL A 110 -1.45 6.63 4.65
C VAL A 110 -0.25 7.58 4.61
N ASN A 111 0.42 7.71 3.47
CA ASN A 111 1.52 8.67 3.31
C ASN A 111 1.05 10.11 3.46
N ASN A 112 -0.15 10.45 2.99
CA ASN A 112 -0.72 11.78 3.15
C ASN A 112 -0.98 12.09 4.63
N ALA A 113 -1.55 11.14 5.38
CA ALA A 113 -1.73 11.29 6.83
C ALA A 113 -0.39 11.52 7.54
N ILE A 114 0.60 10.65 7.26
CA ILE A 114 1.95 10.73 7.85
C ILE A 114 2.64 12.08 7.58
N LYS A 115 2.50 12.62 6.37
CA LYS A 115 3.21 13.84 5.94
C LYS A 115 2.48 15.13 6.31
N HIS A 116 1.15 15.13 6.30
CA HIS A 116 0.38 16.37 6.29
C HIS A 116 -0.56 16.54 7.49
N SER A 117 -1.09 15.46 8.07
CA SER A 117 -2.18 15.61 9.03
C SER A 117 -1.72 15.84 10.46
N ARG A 118 -0.44 15.66 10.82
CA ARG A 118 0.01 15.70 12.24
C ARG A 118 -0.83 14.77 13.14
N ALA A 119 -1.39 13.71 12.56
CA ALA A 119 -2.19 12.73 13.28
C ALA A 119 -1.35 11.97 14.31
N SER A 120 -1.96 11.60 15.42
CA SER A 120 -1.40 10.64 16.38
C SER A 120 -1.88 9.21 16.12
N HIS A 121 -2.89 9.05 15.26
CA HIS A 121 -3.49 7.78 14.89
C HIS A 121 -3.91 7.75 13.43
N VAL A 122 -3.60 6.65 12.74
CA VAL A 122 -4.06 6.32 11.39
C VAL A 122 -4.64 4.91 11.39
N GLU A 123 -5.85 4.77 10.86
CA GLU A 123 -6.55 3.50 10.74
C GLU A 123 -6.78 3.16 9.27
N VAL A 124 -6.58 1.89 8.93
CA VAL A 124 -6.97 1.31 7.64
C VAL A 124 -7.91 0.15 7.92
N ALA A 125 -9.17 0.27 7.48
CA ALA A 125 -10.18 -0.76 7.61
C ALA A 125 -10.69 -1.18 6.23
N ILE A 126 -10.77 -2.48 5.98
CA ILE A 126 -11.33 -3.05 4.75
C ILE A 126 -12.48 -3.96 5.13
N LYS A 127 -13.70 -3.61 4.73
CA LYS A 127 -14.92 -4.30 5.13
C LYS A 127 -15.75 -4.68 3.92
N ARG A 128 -16.52 -5.75 4.08
CA ARG A 128 -17.60 -6.06 3.15
C ARG A 128 -18.81 -5.21 3.50
N GLU A 129 -19.41 -4.57 2.50
CA GLU A 129 -20.71 -3.90 2.63
C GLU A 129 -21.62 -4.44 1.52
N ASP A 130 -22.61 -5.25 1.90
CA ASP A 130 -23.48 -5.99 0.96
C ASP A 130 -22.73 -6.81 -0.11
N ASP A 131 -22.74 -6.33 -1.37
CA ASP A 131 -22.07 -6.92 -2.53
C ASP A 131 -20.76 -6.19 -2.92
N ASP A 132 -20.38 -5.19 -2.13
CA ASP A 132 -19.28 -4.27 -2.38
C ASP A 132 -18.15 -4.46 -1.36
N VAL A 133 -16.96 -4.01 -1.74
CA VAL A 133 -15.84 -3.88 -0.80
C VAL A 133 -15.66 -2.40 -0.48
N GLU A 134 -15.70 -2.08 0.81
CA GLU A 134 -15.41 -0.76 1.32
C GLU A 134 -14.02 -0.74 1.97
N ILE A 135 -13.21 0.25 1.60
CA ILE A 135 -11.92 0.53 2.21
C ILE A 135 -12.00 1.93 2.81
N VAL A 136 -11.79 2.03 4.12
CA VAL A 136 -11.79 3.29 4.86
C VAL A 136 -10.40 3.53 5.43
N ILE A 137 -9.83 4.69 5.12
CA ILE A 137 -8.62 5.19 5.74
C ILE A 137 -9.00 6.42 6.55
N THR A 138 -8.76 6.39 7.85
CA THR A 138 -9.00 7.54 8.73
C THR A 138 -7.71 7.98 9.40
N ASP A 139 -7.58 9.27 9.62
CA ASP A 139 -6.58 9.82 10.52
C ASP A 139 -7.22 10.88 11.40
N ASN A 140 -6.71 11.02 12.62
CA ASN A 140 -7.22 11.96 13.62
C ASN A 140 -6.46 13.30 13.63
N GLY A 141 -5.86 13.66 12.50
CA GLY A 141 -5.01 14.83 12.39
C GLY A 141 -5.79 16.13 12.13
N VAL A 142 -5.05 17.14 11.69
CA VAL A 142 -5.62 18.34 11.10
C VAL A 142 -6.12 18.00 9.70
N GLY A 143 -7.40 18.27 9.45
CA GLY A 143 -7.94 18.24 8.11
C GLY A 143 -7.34 19.33 7.21
N PHE A 144 -7.88 19.41 6.01
CA PHE A 144 -7.51 20.38 4.99
C PHE A 144 -8.77 20.96 4.35
N ASP A 145 -8.64 22.15 3.77
CA ASP A 145 -9.70 22.74 2.98
C ASP A 145 -9.72 22.11 1.58
N GLN A 146 -10.80 21.38 1.27
CA GLN A 146 -11.01 20.74 -0.03
C GLN A 146 -11.00 21.74 -1.18
N ALA A 147 -11.38 23.00 -0.96
CA ALA A 147 -11.37 24.03 -2.00
C ALA A 147 -9.95 24.43 -2.45
N THR A 148 -8.92 24.10 -1.65
CA THR A 148 -7.52 24.48 -1.92
C THR A 148 -6.73 23.38 -2.64
N ILE A 149 -7.37 22.25 -2.95
CA ILE A 149 -6.77 21.02 -3.46
C ILE A 149 -6.90 20.98 -4.99
N HIS A 150 -5.80 21.11 -5.72
CA HIS A 150 -5.76 21.12 -7.19
C HIS A 150 -5.57 19.73 -7.83
N ASP A 151 -5.97 19.59 -9.10
CA ASP A 151 -5.71 18.38 -9.90
C ASP A 151 -4.20 18.08 -10.01
N GLY A 152 -3.83 16.81 -9.79
CA GLY A 152 -2.43 16.34 -9.81
C GLY A 152 -1.80 16.05 -8.44
N ASN A 153 -2.51 16.30 -7.34
CA ASN A 153 -2.08 15.89 -5.99
C ASN A 153 -2.41 14.41 -5.68
N GLY A 154 -1.96 13.95 -4.51
CA GLY A 154 -2.15 12.57 -4.05
C GLY A 154 -3.62 12.10 -4.08
N LEU A 155 -4.56 12.97 -3.72
CA LEU A 155 -5.99 12.65 -3.74
C LEU A 155 -6.56 12.52 -5.16
N GLY A 156 -6.14 13.38 -6.09
CA GLY A 156 -6.50 13.25 -7.50
C GLY A 156 -6.03 11.92 -8.10
N ASN A 157 -4.81 11.49 -7.74
CA ASN A 157 -4.27 10.20 -8.16
C ASN A 157 -5.06 9.01 -7.59
N ILE A 158 -5.46 9.08 -6.31
CA ILE A 158 -6.34 8.07 -5.70
C ILE A 158 -7.68 8.01 -6.44
N LYS A 159 -8.34 9.16 -6.64
CA LYS A 159 -9.64 9.22 -7.32
C LYS A 159 -9.58 8.61 -8.71
N LYS A 160 -8.54 8.95 -9.49
CA LYS A 160 -8.32 8.38 -10.83
C LYS A 160 -8.16 6.87 -10.77
N ARG A 161 -7.23 6.34 -9.95
CA ARG A 161 -6.96 4.90 -9.85
C ARG A 161 -8.18 4.07 -9.47
N ILE A 162 -9.02 4.59 -8.56
CA ILE A 162 -10.23 3.92 -8.13
C ILE A 162 -11.32 4.00 -9.20
N THR A 163 -11.47 5.15 -9.86
CA THR A 163 -12.45 5.30 -10.96
C THR A 163 -12.08 4.38 -12.13
N ASP A 164 -10.80 4.25 -12.46
CA ASP A 164 -10.28 3.39 -13.54
C ASP A 164 -10.61 1.89 -13.32
N ILE A 165 -10.91 1.49 -12.08
CA ILE A 165 -11.30 0.12 -11.74
C ILE A 165 -12.79 -0.03 -11.42
N GLY A 166 -13.60 1.00 -11.72
CA GLY A 166 -15.05 1.02 -11.54
C GLY A 166 -15.52 1.29 -10.11
N GLY A 167 -14.65 1.81 -9.24
CA GLY A 167 -15.00 2.20 -7.88
C GLY A 167 -15.34 3.68 -7.73
N ALA A 168 -15.72 4.08 -6.52
CA ALA A 168 -15.96 5.46 -6.14
C ALA A 168 -15.13 5.86 -4.91
N VAL A 169 -14.79 7.15 -4.83
CA VAL A 169 -14.02 7.73 -3.72
C VAL A 169 -14.78 8.89 -3.12
N THR A 170 -14.94 8.88 -1.80
CA THR A 170 -15.45 9.99 -1.00
C THR A 170 -14.38 10.43 -0.01
N VAL A 171 -14.16 11.74 0.08
CA VAL A 171 -13.21 12.33 1.04
C VAL A 171 -13.99 13.25 1.96
N GLN A 172 -13.84 13.07 3.25
CA GLN A 172 -14.34 13.97 4.28
C GLN A 172 -13.14 14.52 5.02
N SER A 173 -13.07 15.83 5.17
CA SER A 173 -12.01 16.48 5.93
C SER A 173 -12.61 17.48 6.90
N SER A 174 -12.10 17.47 8.13
CA SER A 174 -12.54 18.36 9.20
C SER A 174 -11.36 18.65 10.14
N PRO A 175 -11.49 19.62 11.06
CA PRO A 175 -10.48 19.82 12.10
C PRO A 175 -10.24 18.60 13.00
N ALA A 176 -11.13 17.59 12.97
CA ALA A 176 -10.99 16.34 13.72
C ALA A 176 -10.30 15.21 12.92
N GLY A 177 -9.92 15.46 11.66
CA GLY A 177 -9.21 14.48 10.84
C GLY A 177 -9.69 14.40 9.40
N VAL A 178 -9.13 13.41 8.69
CA VAL A 178 -9.52 13.05 7.33
C VAL A 178 -10.08 11.63 7.33
N ARG A 179 -11.17 11.43 6.60
CA ARG A 179 -11.73 10.13 6.28
C ARG A 179 -11.81 9.97 4.77
N LEU A 180 -11.04 9.04 4.24
CA LEU A 180 -11.07 8.61 2.84
C LEU A 180 -11.82 7.28 2.77
N GLN A 181 -12.91 7.27 2.00
CA GLN A 181 -13.73 6.08 1.78
C GLN A 181 -13.68 5.71 0.30
N ILE A 182 -13.33 4.46 0.03
CA ILE A 182 -13.24 3.87 -1.30
C ILE A 182 -14.25 2.73 -1.35
N SER A 183 -15.16 2.75 -2.32
CA SER A 183 -16.12 1.66 -2.58
C SER A 183 -15.81 1.03 -3.92
N ILE A 184 -15.81 -0.30 -3.97
CA ILE A 184 -15.59 -1.06 -5.21
C ILE A 184 -16.73 -2.05 -5.37
N GLY A 185 -17.59 -1.74 -6.34
CA GLY A 185 -18.84 -2.45 -6.53
C GLY A 185 -18.69 -3.77 -7.28
N GLY A 186 -19.61 -4.70 -7.02
CA GLY A 186 -19.80 -5.92 -7.83
C GLY A 186 -18.69 -6.96 -7.72
N LEU A 187 -17.77 -6.82 -6.75
CA LEU A 187 -16.73 -7.80 -6.49
C LEU A 187 -17.31 -9.09 -5.91
N MET A 188 -18.33 -9.00 -5.05
CA MET A 188 -18.94 -10.18 -4.43
C MET A 188 -19.90 -10.94 -5.36
N GLN A 189 -20.46 -10.29 -6.39
CA GLN A 189 -21.28 -10.97 -7.40
C GLN A 189 -20.47 -11.97 -8.23
N ARG A 190 -19.15 -11.75 -8.38
CA ARG A 190 -18.26 -12.68 -9.08
C ARG A 190 -18.03 -13.98 -8.32
N LEU A 191 -18.03 -13.94 -6.98
CA LEU A 191 -17.94 -15.15 -6.14
C LEU A 191 -19.19 -16.03 -6.26
N LYS A 192 -20.38 -15.41 -6.34
CA LYS A 192 -21.65 -16.13 -6.51
C LYS A 192 -21.74 -16.85 -7.86
N ASN A 193 -21.18 -16.27 -8.93
CA ASN A 193 -21.23 -16.84 -10.27
C ASN A 193 -20.12 -17.88 -10.58
N GLN A 194 -19.08 -18.00 -9.75
CA GLN A 194 -18.05 -19.04 -9.89
C GLN A 194 -18.36 -20.34 -9.12
N SER A 195 -19.45 -20.35 -8.33
CA SER A 195 -19.86 -21.50 -7.51
C SER A 195 -21.00 -22.32 -8.14
N LEU A 196 -21.31 -22.08 -9.42
CA LEU A 196 -22.34 -22.76 -10.22
C LEU A 196 -21.71 -23.53 -11.39
#